data_AF-A0A1A5ZUQ0-F1
#
_entry.id   AF-A0A1A5ZUQ0-F1
#
_cell.length_a   1.000
_cell.length_b   1.000
_cell.length_c   1.000
_cell.angle_alpha   90.00
_cell.angle_beta   90.00
_cell.angle_gamma   90.00
#
_symmetry.space_group_name_H-M   'P 1'
#
loop_
_entity.id
_entity.type
_entity.pdbx_description
1 polymer ?
#
loop_
_entity_poly.entity_id
_entity_poly.type
_entity_poly.pdbx_seq_one_letter_code
_entity_poly.pdbx_strand_id
1 'polypeptide(L)' 'MSGSGVASLRGQNLNAVIKSVDMSEDMQQKAVDIVVLSLEKHDLEKDMAMFIKKEFDRLYGVTWHCVVGKK' A
#
# COMPACT_ATOMS: atom_id res chain seq x y z
N MET A 1 13.14 -13.86 -4.03
CA MET A 1 12.51 -14.41 -2.81
C MET A 1 11.29 -13.55 -2.55
N SER A 2 10.08 -14.09 -2.70
CA SER A 2 8.85 -13.33 -2.55
C SER A 2 8.46 -13.29 -1.07
N GLY A 3 8.71 -12.16 -0.41
CA GLY A 3 8.18 -11.89 0.94
C GLY A 3 6.69 -11.61 0.86
N SER A 4 5.86 -12.56 1.30
CA SER A 4 4.43 -12.35 1.51
C SER A 4 4.21 -11.84 2.93
N GLY A 5 3.80 -10.57 3.06
CA GLY A 5 3.29 -10.01 4.31
C GLY A 5 1.80 -10.34 4.44
N VAL A 6 1.45 -11.10 5.48
CA VAL A 6 0.04 -11.40 5.82
C VAL A 6 -0.43 -10.37 6.85
N ALA A 7 -1.45 -9.58 6.49
CA ALA A 7 -2.12 -8.67 7.41
C ALA A 7 -3.57 -9.14 7.62
N SER A 8 -4.07 -9.14 8.85
CA SER A 8 -5.46 -9.52 9.15
C SER A 8 -6.30 -8.26 9.37
N LEU A 9 -7.18 -7.91 8.42
CA LEU A 9 -8.09 -6.77 8.53
C LEU A 9 -9.54 -7.23 8.48
N ARG A 10 -10.38 -6.77 9.41
CA ARG A 10 -11.84 -7.05 9.43
C ARG A 10 -12.18 -8.55 9.31
N GLY A 11 -11.35 -9.42 9.90
CA GLY A 11 -11.49 -10.88 9.81
C GLY A 11 -11.13 -11.49 8.45
N GLN A 12 -10.55 -10.70 7.54
CA GLN A 12 -10.05 -11.14 6.24
C GLN A 12 -8.52 -11.24 6.29
N ASN A 13 -8.00 -12.38 5.83
CA ASN A 13 -6.59 -12.56 5.59
C ASN A 13 -6.20 -11.81 4.31
N LEU A 14 -5.57 -10.65 4.46
CA LEU A 14 -4.98 -9.93 3.35
C LEU A 14 -3.60 -10.52 3.06
N ASN A 15 -3.46 -11.05 1.85
CA ASN A 15 -2.18 -11.49 1.32
C ASN A 15 -1.70 -10.45 0.30
N ALA A 16 -0.70 -9.65 0.69
CA ALA A 16 -0.06 -8.72 -0.23
C ALA A 16 0.84 -9.50 -1.21
N VAL A 17 0.53 -9.39 -2.50
CA VAL A 17 1.33 -10.01 -3.57
C VAL A 17 1.91 -8.93 -4.46
N ILE A 18 3.21 -8.72 -4.34
CA ILE A 18 3.96 -7.76 -5.14
C ILE A 18 4.26 -8.38 -6.52
N LYS A 19 3.91 -7.68 -7.61
CA LYS A 19 4.05 -8.19 -8.98
C LYS A 19 5.34 -7.76 -9.67
N SER A 20 5.76 -6.50 -9.48
CA SER A 20 6.98 -5.93 -10.05
C SER A 20 7.37 -4.71 -9.24
N VAL A 21 8.68 -4.49 -9.05
CA VAL A 21 9.22 -3.40 -8.21
C VAL A 21 10.58 -2.98 -8.74
N ASP A 22 10.90 -1.71 -8.51
CA ASP A 22 12.27 -1.19 -8.50
C ASP A 22 12.44 -0.28 -7.27
N MET A 23 12.60 -0.90 -6.09
CA MET A 23 12.67 -0.26 -4.78
C MET A 23 13.23 -1.25 -3.74
N SER A 24 13.84 -0.71 -2.67
CA SER A 24 14.40 -1.53 -1.59
C SER A 24 13.33 -2.34 -0.84
N GLU A 25 13.72 -3.45 -0.22
CA GLU A 25 12.79 -4.29 0.57
C GLU A 25 12.12 -3.51 1.70
N ASP A 26 12.85 -2.60 2.37
CA ASP A 26 12.31 -1.73 3.41
C ASP A 26 11.20 -0.80 2.87
N MET A 27 11.40 -0.25 1.67
CA MET A 27 10.39 0.59 1.02
C MET A 27 9.18 -0.24 0.59
N GLN A 28 9.38 -1.47 0.10
CA GLN A 28 8.29 -2.39 -0.23
C GLN A 28 7.45 -2.73 0.99
N GLN A 29 8.08 -3.06 2.11
CA GLN A 29 7.38 -3.36 3.35
C GLN A 29 6.59 -2.14 3.83
N LYS A 30 7.22 -0.95 3.81
CA LYS A 30 6.52 0.30 4.14
C LYS A 30 5.33 0.56 3.22
N ALA A 31 5.45 0.26 1.93
CA ALA A 31 4.35 0.37 0.97
C ALA A 31 3.17 -0.51 1.37
N VAL A 32 3.43 -1.78 1.70
CA VAL A 32 2.41 -2.73 2.14
C VAL A 32 1.72 -2.24 3.40
N ASP A 33 2.48 -1.79 4.40
CA ASP A 33 1.93 -1.29 5.67
C ASP A 33 1.00 -0.09 5.46
N ILE A 34 1.39 0.87 4.60
CA ILE A 34 0.59 2.05 4.27
C ILE A 34 -0.69 1.65 3.53
N VAL A 35 -0.62 0.69 2.60
CA VAL A 35 -1.79 0.18 1.88
C VAL A 35 -2.75 -0.51 2.84
N VAL A 36 -2.27 -1.36 3.74
CA VAL A 36 -3.07 -2.01 4.79
C VAL A 36 -3.77 -0.96 5.65
N LEU A 37 -3.06 0.06 6.11
CA LEU A 37 -3.65 1.17 6.87
C LEU A 37 -4.71 1.95 6.07
N SER A 38 -4.51 2.11 4.76
CA SER A 38 -5.50 2.76 3.90
C SER A 38 -6.79 1.94 3.77
N LEU A 39 -6.68 0.61 3.71
CA LEU A 39 -7.81 -0.32 3.66
C LEU A 39 -8.61 -0.34 4.97
N GLU A 40 -7.95 -0.10 6.11
CA GLU A 40 -8.66 0.04 7.40
C GLU A 40 -9.51 1.30 7.45
N LYS A 41 -8.95 2.42 6.98
CA LYS A 41 -9.49 3.77 7.15
C LYS A 41 -10.49 4.20 6.07
N HIS A 42 -10.42 3.62 4.88
CA HIS A 42 -11.13 4.11 3.71
C HIS A 42 -11.79 2.97 2.94
N ASP A 43 -13.06 3.14 2.58
CA ASP A 43 -13.78 2.18 1.74
C ASP A 43 -13.80 2.60 0.26
N LEU A 44 -13.50 3.87 -0.05
CA LEU A 44 -13.46 4.41 -1.42
C LEU A 44 -12.03 4.40 -1.98
N GLU A 45 -11.86 3.82 -3.17
CA GLU A 45 -10.56 3.68 -3.85
C GLU A 45 -9.85 5.02 -4.04
N LYS A 46 -10.60 6.07 -4.39
CA LYS A 46 -10.05 7.44 -4.54
C LYS A 46 -9.42 7.97 -3.25
N ASP A 47 -10.00 7.63 -2.09
CA ASP A 47 -9.55 8.13 -0.80
C ASP A 47 -8.32 7.32 -0.33
N MET A 48 -8.31 6.01 -0.61
CA MET A 48 -7.12 5.17 -0.41
C MET A 48 -5.95 5.66 -1.25
N ALA A 49 -6.15 5.89 -2.56
CA ALA A 49 -5.10 6.38 -3.46
C ALA A 49 -4.53 7.73 -2.99
N MET A 50 -5.40 8.65 -2.57
CA MET A 50 -4.99 9.93 -2.01
C MET A 50 -4.20 9.77 -0.71
N PHE A 51 -4.62 8.88 0.18
CA PHE A 51 -3.93 8.59 1.44
C PHE A 51 -2.52 8.03 1.18
N ILE A 52 -2.41 6.99 0.35
CA ILE A 52 -1.13 6.36 0.01
C ILE A 52 -0.19 7.37 -0.63
N LYS A 53 -0.67 8.15 -1.61
CA LYS A 53 0.11 9.23 -2.24
C LYS A 53 0.65 10.21 -1.20
N LYS A 54 -0.20 10.72 -0.30
CA LYS A 54 0.19 11.70 0.73
C LYS A 54 1.25 11.16 1.67
N GLU A 55 1.14 9.90 2.10
CA GLU A 55 2.16 9.29 2.97
C GLU A 55 3.48 9.10 2.24
N PHE A 56 3.47 8.71 0.97
CA PHE A 56 4.69 8.58 0.17
C PHE A 56 5.35 9.92 -0.11
N ASP A 57 4.57 10.96 -0.46
CA ASP A 57 5.07 12.33 -0.61
C ASP A 57 5.74 12.81 0.69
N ARG A 58 5.15 12.49 1.85
CA ARG A 58 5.68 12.86 3.17
C ARG A 58 6.97 12.12 3.52
N LEU A 59 7.06 10.84 3.20
CA LEU A 59 8.19 9.98 3.58
C LEU A 59 9.39 10.10 2.62
N TYR A 60 9.13 10.31 1.33
CA TYR A 60 10.14 10.17 0.28
C TYR A 60 10.24 11.40 -0.62
N GLY A 61 9.48 12.47 -0.34
CA GLY A 61 9.45 13.69 -1.13
C GLY A 61 8.46 13.63 -2.29
N VAL A 62 8.05 14.79 -2.79
CA VAL A 62 7.12 14.92 -3.93
C VAL A 62 7.84 14.71 -5.28
N THR A 63 7.19 14.25 -6.34
CA THR A 63 5.76 13.91 -6.47
C THR A 63 5.56 12.40 -6.66
N TRP A 64 4.62 11.82 -5.90
CA TRP A 64 4.17 10.45 -6.10
C TRP A 64 2.84 10.38 -6.86
N HIS A 65 2.65 9.28 -7.56
CA HIS A 65 1.40 8.93 -8.23
C HIS A 65 0.92 7.58 -7.67
N CYS A 66 -0.37 7.49 -7.35
CA CYS A 66 -0.98 6.27 -6.84
C CYS A 66 -2.29 6.01 -7.58
N VAL A 67 -2.49 4.76 -7.99
CA VAL A 67 -3.73 4.27 -8.60
C VAL A 67 -4.21 3.09 -7.78
N VAL A 68 -5.47 3.12 -7.39
CA VAL A 68 -6.16 2.02 -6.71
C VAL A 68 -7.39 1.68 -7.53
N GLY A 69 -7.58 0.39 -7.78
CA GLY A 69 -8.72 -0.10 -8.53
C GLY A 69 -8.88 -1.60 -8.32
N LYS A 70 -10.09 -2.08 -8.53
CA LYS A 70 -10.38 -3.51 -8.61
C LYS A 70 -10.03 -4.05 -9.99
N LYS A 71 -9.69 -5.33 -10.04
CA LYS A 71 -9.64 -6.09 -11.29
C LYS A 71 -11.05 -6.33 -11.81
#